data_AF-A0A1G3AD63-F1
#
_entry.id   AF-A0A1G3AD63-F1
#
_cell.length_a   1.000
_cell.length_b   1.000
_cell.length_c   1.000
_cell.angle_alpha   90.00
_cell.angle_beta   90.00
_cell.angle_gamma   90.00
#
_symmetry.space_group_name_H-M   'P 1'
#
loop_
_entity.id
_entity.type
_entity.pdbx_description
1 polymer ?
#
loop_
_entity_poly.entity_id
_entity_poly.type
_entity_poly.pdbx_seq_one_letter_code
_entity_poly.pdbx_strand_id
1 'polypeptide(L)'
;MPEVGRDAAIAEIEKLGGVYGGDKESPDRPIVGVWLRGTQVTDAALEHLKGLTNLQELQLHCPQVTDAGLEHLKGLTSLQRLVLDRTQVTRAGVSELKRALPNCEIPY
;
A
#
# COMPACT_ATOMS: atom_id res chain seq x y z
N MET A 1 16.84 12.97 2.33
CA MET A 1 15.75 13.59 1.56
C MET A 1 14.68 12.53 1.28
N PRO A 2 13.75 12.28 2.22
CA PRO A 2 12.72 11.23 2.09
C PRO A 2 11.43 11.67 1.35
N GLU A 3 11.33 12.93 0.93
CA GLU A 3 10.08 13.51 0.40
C GLU A 3 9.77 13.08 -1.05
N VAL A 4 10.79 12.88 -1.90
CA VAL A 4 10.61 12.59 -3.34
C VAL A 4 9.80 11.31 -3.61
N GLY A 5 9.94 10.30 -2.75
CA GLY A 5 9.18 9.04 -2.88
C GLY A 5 7.72 9.17 -2.48
N ARG A 6 7.41 10.09 -1.56
CA ARG A 6 6.05 10.31 -1.06
C ARG A 6 5.20 11.04 -2.10
N ASP A 7 5.70 12.15 -2.65
CA ASP A 7 4.98 12.94 -3.64
C ASP A 7 4.61 12.13 -4.88
N ALA A 8 5.53 11.28 -5.36
CA ALA A 8 5.26 10.39 -6.48
C ALA A 8 4.17 9.37 -6.16
N ALA A 9 4.16 8.82 -4.94
CA ALA A 9 3.12 7.89 -4.50
C ALA A 9 1.75 8.59 -4.43
N ILE A 10 1.68 9.80 -3.86
CA ILE A 10 0.45 10.60 -3.77
C ILE A 10 -0.13 10.86 -5.16
N ALA A 11 0.70 11.32 -6.10
CA ALA A 11 0.26 11.64 -7.44
C ALA A 11 -0.35 10.41 -8.15
N GLU A 12 0.25 9.22 -7.99
CA GLU A 12 -0.29 8.00 -8.57
C GLU A 12 -1.58 7.55 -7.86
N ILE A 13 -1.65 7.66 -6.53
CA ILE A 13 -2.88 7.37 -5.75
C ILE A 13 -4.04 8.24 -6.24
N GLU A 14 -3.83 9.56 -6.36
CA GLU A 14 -4.85 10.51 -6.83
C GLU A 14 -5.27 10.23 -8.27
N LYS A 15 -4.31 9.92 -9.15
CA LYS A 15 -4.56 9.54 -10.55
C LYS A 15 -5.36 8.25 -10.67
N LEU A 16 -5.14 7.29 -9.77
CA LEU A 16 -5.88 6.03 -9.70
C LEU A 16 -7.26 6.20 -9.03
N GLY A 17 -7.58 7.38 -8.51
CA GLY A 17 -8.82 7.66 -7.78
C GLY A 17 -8.83 7.10 -6.36
N GLY A 18 -7.66 6.77 -5.81
CA GLY A 18 -7.48 6.35 -4.43
C GLY A 18 -7.48 7.51 -3.45
N VAL A 19 -7.56 7.16 -2.17
CA VAL A 19 -7.56 8.10 -1.04
C VAL A 19 -6.37 7.79 -0.15
N TYR A 20 -5.74 8.80 0.42
CA TYR A 20 -4.69 8.62 1.43
C TYR A 20 -5.01 9.41 2.69
N GLY A 21 -4.64 8.82 3.83
CA GLY A 21 -4.75 9.35 5.17
C GLY A 21 -3.43 9.98 5.59
N GLY A 22 -3.41 11.30 5.57
CA GLY A 22 -2.41 12.16 6.17
C GLY A 22 -3.09 13.47 6.54
N ASP A 23 -2.58 14.15 7.56
CA ASP A 23 -3.11 15.46 7.95
C ASP A 23 -2.94 16.45 6.79
N LYS A 24 -4.05 16.81 6.14
CA LYS A 24 -4.05 17.91 5.16
C LYS A 24 -3.69 19.25 5.81
N GLU A 25 -3.85 19.34 7.13
CA GLU A 25 -3.53 20.52 7.94
C GLU A 25 -2.05 20.61 8.33
N SER A 26 -1.23 19.57 8.08
CA SER A 26 0.19 19.57 8.38
C SER A 26 1.00 18.86 7.29
N PRO A 27 1.66 19.60 6.38
CA PRO A 27 2.46 19.01 5.30
C PRO A 27 3.62 18.13 5.82
N ASP A 28 4.08 18.38 7.03
CA ASP A 28 5.14 17.61 7.70
C ASP A 28 4.68 16.22 8.19
N ARG A 29 3.37 15.98 8.35
CA ARG A 29 2.89 14.69 8.88
C ARG A 29 3.02 13.60 7.84
N PRO A 30 3.56 12.41 8.18
CA PRO A 30 3.67 11.29 7.25
C PRO A 30 2.29 10.74 6.87
N ILE A 31 2.21 10.11 5.70
CA ILE A 31 1.03 9.33 5.31
C ILE A 31 1.01 8.04 6.12
N VAL A 32 -0.08 7.83 6.83
CA VAL A 32 -0.28 6.66 7.70
C VAL A 32 -1.33 5.71 7.15
N GLY A 33 -2.24 6.17 6.27
CA GLY A 33 -3.27 5.34 5.65
C GLY A 33 -3.31 5.50 4.13
N VAL A 34 -3.55 4.44 3.38
CA VAL A 34 -3.81 4.49 1.93
C VAL A 34 -4.93 3.52 1.58
N TRP A 35 -5.91 4.00 0.82
CA TRP A 35 -7.08 3.27 0.35
C TRP A 35 -7.13 3.35 -1.17
N LEU A 36 -6.73 2.26 -1.83
CA LEU A 36 -6.80 2.13 -3.27
C LEU A 36 -8.02 1.29 -3.63
N ARG A 37 -8.89 1.85 -4.48
CA ARG A 37 -10.07 1.15 -4.97
C ARG A 37 -10.20 1.39 -6.47
N GLY A 38 -10.22 0.31 -7.25
CA GLY A 38 -10.43 0.42 -8.67
C GLY A 38 -9.76 -0.69 -9.47
N THR A 39 -10.23 -0.85 -10.70
CA THR A 39 -9.71 -1.85 -11.66
C THR A 39 -8.40 -1.44 -12.33
N GLN A 40 -7.97 -0.19 -12.16
CA GLN A 40 -6.75 0.36 -12.79
C GLN A 40 -5.50 0.17 -11.93
N VAL A 41 -5.66 -0.22 -10.67
CA VAL A 41 -4.54 -0.45 -9.76
C VAL A 41 -3.95 -1.84 -10.05
N THR A 42 -2.71 -1.84 -10.49
CA THR A 42 -1.95 -3.04 -10.88
C THR A 42 -0.75 -3.24 -9.96
N ASP A 43 -0.05 -4.35 -10.09
CA ASP A 43 1.20 -4.62 -9.36
C ASP A 43 2.23 -3.50 -9.53
N ALA A 44 2.32 -2.90 -10.72
CA ALA A 44 3.20 -1.77 -10.99
C ALA A 44 2.82 -0.51 -10.20
N ALA A 45 1.52 -0.28 -9.96
CA ALA A 45 1.08 0.84 -9.13
C ALA A 45 1.56 0.70 -7.66
N LEU A 46 1.73 -0.53 -7.17
CA LEU A 46 2.24 -0.80 -5.83
C LEU A 46 3.73 -0.48 -5.68
N GLU A 47 4.50 -0.44 -6.77
CA GLU A 47 5.90 -0.02 -6.71
C GLU A 47 6.04 1.41 -6.18
N HIS A 48 5.11 2.29 -6.56
CA HIS A 48 5.10 3.68 -6.09
C HIS A 48 4.84 3.78 -4.59
N LEU A 49 4.15 2.81 -3.98
CA LEU A 49 3.89 2.80 -2.55
C LEU A 49 5.13 2.46 -1.72
N LYS A 50 6.18 1.85 -2.30
CA LYS A 50 7.38 1.44 -1.55
C LYS A 50 8.07 2.59 -0.80
N GLY A 51 7.88 3.83 -1.27
CA GLY A 51 8.42 5.04 -0.65
C GLY A 51 7.71 5.44 0.65
N LEU A 52 6.52 4.90 0.92
CA LEU A 52 5.70 5.23 2.08
C LEU A 52 6.12 4.41 3.31
N THR A 53 7.38 4.52 3.74
CA THR A 53 7.94 3.72 4.85
C THR A 53 7.26 3.94 6.21
N ASN A 54 6.48 5.02 6.36
CA ASN A 54 5.69 5.33 7.55
C ASN A 54 4.23 4.87 7.46
N LEU A 55 3.84 4.20 6.37
CA LEU A 55 2.47 3.73 6.17
C LEU A 55 2.11 2.67 7.22
N GLN A 56 0.95 2.83 7.85
CA GLN A 56 0.45 1.93 8.88
C GLN A 56 -0.75 1.12 8.40
N GLU A 57 -1.64 1.71 7.60
CA GLU A 57 -2.81 1.07 7.03
C GLU A 57 -2.78 1.13 5.50
N LEU A 58 -2.94 -0.02 4.84
CA LEU A 58 -3.10 -0.12 3.40
C LEU A 58 -4.34 -0.95 3.09
N GLN A 59 -5.29 -0.40 2.34
CA GLN A 59 -6.42 -1.14 1.81
C GLN A 59 -6.35 -1.17 0.29
N LEU A 60 -6.39 -2.38 -0.26
CA LEU A 60 -6.40 -2.64 -1.69
C LEU A 60 -7.72 -3.32 -2.05
N HIS A 61 -8.54 -2.63 -2.84
CA HIS A 61 -9.74 -3.19 -3.45
C HIS A 61 -9.58 -3.21 -4.99
N CYS A 62 -8.71 -4.11 -5.46
CA CYS A 62 -8.10 -4.02 -6.77
C CYS A 62 -7.91 -5.40 -7.43
N PRO A 63 -8.74 -5.78 -8.43
CA PRO A 63 -8.73 -7.13 -9.01
C PRO A 63 -7.51 -7.44 -9.87
N GLN A 64 -6.64 -6.46 -10.15
CA GLN A 64 -5.41 -6.69 -10.92
C GLN A 64 -4.15 -6.81 -10.05
N VAL A 65 -4.29 -6.70 -8.73
CA VAL A 65 -3.17 -6.94 -7.81
C VAL A 65 -3.01 -8.43 -7.58
N THR A 66 -1.80 -8.93 -7.74
CA THR A 66 -1.39 -10.33 -7.58
C THR A 66 -0.32 -10.48 -6.51
N ASP A 67 0.14 -11.72 -6.30
CA ASP A 67 1.25 -12.02 -5.38
C ASP A 67 2.54 -11.27 -5.75
N ALA A 68 2.76 -10.95 -7.03
CA ALA A 68 3.91 -10.17 -7.48
C ALA A 68 3.86 -8.73 -6.94
N GLY A 69 2.66 -8.13 -6.90
CA GLY A 69 2.46 -6.79 -6.34
C GLY A 69 2.79 -6.71 -4.85
N LEU A 70 2.54 -7.78 -4.10
CA LEU A 70 2.88 -7.83 -2.67
C LEU A 70 4.39 -7.77 -2.40
N GLU A 71 5.23 -8.16 -3.37
CA GLU A 71 6.68 -8.06 -3.21
C GLU A 71 7.15 -6.61 -2.98
N HIS A 72 6.49 -5.66 -3.64
CA HIS A 72 6.77 -4.23 -3.47
C HIS A 72 6.37 -3.70 -2.09
N LEU A 73 5.44 -4.37 -1.41
CA LEU A 73 4.97 -3.99 -0.08
C LEU A 73 5.88 -4.51 1.06
N LYS A 74 6.78 -5.47 0.79
CA LYS A 74 7.69 -6.04 1.78
C LYS A 74 8.60 -4.98 2.45
N GLY A 75 8.84 -3.85 1.77
CA GLY A 75 9.62 -2.72 2.30
C GLY A 75 8.86 -1.81 3.28
N LEU A 76 7.56 -1.98 3.44
CA LEU A 76 6.71 -1.17 4.32
C LEU A 76 6.76 -1.69 5.76
N THR A 77 7.93 -1.56 6.39
CA THR A 77 8.18 -2.12 7.73
C THR A 77 7.28 -1.56 8.84
N SER A 78 6.68 -0.39 8.63
CA SER A 78 5.75 0.25 9.58
C SER A 78 4.30 -0.19 9.38
N LEU A 79 4.02 -1.04 8.38
CA LEU A 79 2.66 -1.44 8.03
C LEU A 79 2.09 -2.35 9.13
N GLN A 80 0.97 -1.92 9.71
CA GLN A 80 0.28 -2.62 10.79
C GLN A 80 -1.00 -3.29 10.31
N ARG A 81 -1.65 -2.77 9.27
CA ARG A 81 -2.91 -3.30 8.75
C ARG A 81 -2.89 -3.31 7.23
N LEU A 82 -3.16 -4.48 6.65
CA LEU A 82 -3.27 -4.65 5.19
C LEU A 82 -4.57 -5.37 4.84
N VAL A 83 -5.49 -4.66 4.20
CA VAL A 83 -6.75 -5.23 3.71
C VAL A 83 -6.61 -5.52 2.21
N LEU A 84 -6.85 -6.77 1.83
CA LEU A 84 -6.77 -7.24 0.45
C LEU A 84 -8.15 -7.71 0.01
N ASP A 85 -9.01 -6.77 -0.37
CA ASP A 85 -10.37 -7.08 -0.83
C ASP A 85 -10.40 -7.18 -2.36
N ARG A 86 -11.12 -8.17 -2.89
CA ARG A 86 -11.24 -8.40 -4.35
C ARG A 86 -9.91 -8.32 -5.12
N THR A 87 -8.82 -8.86 -4.56
CA THR A 87 -7.53 -8.99 -5.24
C THR A 87 -7.35 -10.40 -5.80
N GLN A 88 -6.35 -10.60 -6.65
CA GLN A 88 -5.91 -11.93 -7.12
C GLN A 88 -4.77 -12.50 -6.27
N VAL A 89 -4.53 -11.92 -5.10
CA VAL A 89 -3.55 -12.41 -4.15
C VAL A 89 -4.00 -13.76 -3.60
N THR A 90 -3.06 -14.71 -3.57
CA THR A 90 -3.28 -16.04 -3.00
C THR A 90 -2.90 -16.09 -1.52
N ARG A 91 -3.39 -17.12 -0.82
CA ARG A 91 -2.97 -17.39 0.57
C ARG A 91 -1.44 -17.57 0.69
N ALA A 92 -0.78 -18.05 -0.36
CA ALA A 92 0.67 -18.21 -0.38
C ALA A 92 1.36 -16.84 -0.39
N GLY A 93 0.95 -15.92 -1.27
CA GLY A 93 1.46 -14.55 -1.30
C GLY A 93 1.24 -13.81 0.02
N VAL A 94 0.05 -13.94 0.63
CA VAL A 94 -0.22 -13.40 1.97
C VAL A 94 0.73 -13.99 3.02
N SER A 95 0.95 -15.30 2.99
CA SER A 95 1.83 -15.98 3.95
C SER A 95 3.27 -15.52 3.80
N GLU A 96 3.76 -15.34 2.58
CA GLU A 96 5.08 -14.79 2.30
C GLU A 96 5.21 -13.35 2.78
N LEU A 97 4.21 -12.51 2.51
CA LEU A 97 4.21 -11.13 2.97
C LEU A 97 4.19 -11.06 4.49
N LYS A 98 3.41 -11.92 5.15
CA LYS A 98 3.36 -12.03 6.61
C LYS A 98 4.70 -12.50 7.21
N ARG A 99 5.49 -13.28 6.48
CA ARG A 99 6.87 -13.61 6.90
C ARG A 99 7.81 -12.40 6.81
N ALA A 100 7.63 -11.55 5.81
CA ALA A 100 8.40 -10.31 5.68
C ALA A 100 7.96 -9.24 6.69
N LEU A 101 6.65 -9.17 6.97
CA LEU A 101 6.00 -8.21 7.86
C LEU A 101 5.21 -8.96 8.96
N PRO A 102 5.89 -9.58 9.94
CA PRO A 102 5.24 -10.38 10.98
C PRO A 102 4.31 -9.58 11.89
N ASN A 103 4.54 -8.26 11.98
CA ASN A 103 3.72 -7.34 12.76
C ASN A 103 2.51 -6.78 11.98
N CYS A 104 2.40 -7.10 10.69
CA CYS A 104 1.29 -6.65 9.86
C CYS A 104 0.09 -7.58 10.03
N GLU A 105 -1.04 -6.99 10.43
CA GLU A 105 -2.33 -7.65 10.52
C GLU A 105 -2.98 -7.66 9.13
N ILE A 106 -3.19 -8.86 8.59
CA ILE A 106 -3.85 -9.09 7.32
C ILE A 106 -5.20 -9.74 7.62
N PRO A 107 -6.27 -8.97 7.89
CA PRO A 107 -7.60 -9.52 8.07
C PRO A 107 -8.06 -10.18 6.76
N TYR A 108 -8.60 -11.39 6.90
CA TYR A 108 -9.09 -12.24 5.80
C TYR A 108 -10.61 -12.35 5.84
#